data_AF-A0A811SPW0-F1
#
_entry.id   AF-A0A811SPW0-F1
#
_cell.length_a   1.000
_cell.length_b   1.000
_cell.length_c   1.000
_cell.angle_alpha   90.00
_cell.angle_beta   90.00
_cell.angle_gamma   90.00
#
_symmetry.space_group_name_H-M   'P 1'
#
loop_
_entity.id
_entity.type
_entity.pdbx_description
1 polymer ?
#
loop_
_entity_poly.entity_id
_entity_poly.type
_entity_poly.pdbx_seq_one_letter_code
_entity_poly.pdbx_strand_id
1 'polypeptide(L)'
;MEYMAPEVLVKNADHDTLSDVWSLGCVMVEILTGKPPFAVAVKDEDDEAKQLFKIFDVLGVPCKRAWQALKPQVHDDKVQVWRARQLRDRHGSSRNRLRELVSEEILSGDGFDVLKGLLTCDPEKRLTAAAALQCPWFTDNVDDAVASERTTAVTMIAAVASKPWSLATSFVRRALGLLQ
;
A
#
# COMPACT_ATOMS: atom_id res chain seq x y z
N MET A 1 -0.58 -6.42 -9.93
CA MET A 1 0.14 -5.12 -10.10
C MET A 1 -0.26 -4.08 -9.06
N GLU A 2 -1.40 -4.27 -8.39
CA GLU A 2 -1.98 -3.30 -7.43
C GLU A 2 -1.10 -3.01 -6.19
N TYR A 3 -0.16 -3.91 -5.88
CA TYR A 3 0.78 -3.81 -4.77
C TYR A 3 2.20 -3.42 -5.18
N MET A 4 2.44 -3.14 -6.47
CA MET A 4 3.78 -2.80 -6.94
C MET A 4 4.19 -1.40 -6.54
N ALA A 5 5.45 -1.29 -6.10
CA ALA A 5 6.07 -0.04 -5.69
C ALA A 5 6.37 0.87 -6.90
N PRO A 6 6.38 2.20 -6.72
CA PRO A 6 6.58 3.14 -7.82
C PRO A 6 7.92 2.95 -8.54
N GLU A 7 8.98 2.58 -7.82
CA GLU A 7 10.32 2.30 -8.38
C GLU A 7 10.33 1.07 -9.30
N VAL A 8 9.54 0.04 -8.98
CA VAL A 8 9.35 -1.15 -9.83
C VAL A 8 8.60 -0.77 -11.11
N LEU A 9 7.56 0.05 -10.98
CA LEU A 9 6.74 0.51 -12.11
C LEU A 9 7.49 1.43 -13.08
N VAL A 10 8.49 2.19 -12.62
CA VAL A 10 9.35 3.01 -13.50
C VAL A 10 10.55 2.23 -14.07
N LYS A 11 10.50 0.89 -13.97
CA LYS A 11 11.40 -0.09 -14.57
C LYS A 11 12.85 0.01 -14.10
N ASN A 12 13.07 0.20 -12.80
CA ASN A 12 14.37 -0.10 -12.23
C ASN A 12 14.35 -1.55 -11.72
N ALA A 13 15.20 -2.38 -12.31
CA ALA A 13 14.94 -3.81 -12.54
C ALA A 13 15.01 -4.75 -11.33
N ASP A 14 15.26 -4.25 -10.12
CA ASP A 14 15.47 -5.13 -8.96
C ASP A 14 14.41 -4.90 -7.89
N HIS A 15 13.62 -5.93 -7.64
CA HIS A 15 12.81 -6.03 -6.43
C HIS A 15 13.75 -6.07 -5.22
N ASP A 16 13.57 -5.12 -4.31
CA ASP A 16 14.31 -5.05 -3.06
C ASP A 16 13.37 -5.15 -1.84
N THR A 17 13.97 -5.22 -0.66
CA THR A 17 13.22 -5.29 0.60
C THR A 17 12.31 -4.07 0.83
N LEU A 18 12.62 -2.92 0.22
CA LEU A 18 11.80 -1.71 0.35
C LEU A 18 10.56 -1.79 -0.53
N SER A 19 10.63 -2.48 -1.68
CA SER A 19 9.47 -2.77 -2.51
C SER A 19 8.46 -3.69 -1.80
N ASP A 20 8.93 -4.66 -0.99
CA ASP A 20 8.07 -5.49 -0.14
C ASP A 20 7.36 -4.67 0.94
N VAL A 21 8.08 -3.73 1.55
CA VAL A 21 7.53 -2.79 2.54
C VAL A 21 6.43 -1.91 1.95
N TRP A 22 6.57 -1.49 0.68
CA TRP A 22 5.49 -0.80 -0.01
C TRP A 22 4.26 -1.69 -0.16
N SER A 23 4.45 -2.94 -0.60
CA SER A 23 3.36 -3.91 -0.69
C SER A 23 2.68 -4.14 0.67
N LEU A 24 3.45 -4.16 1.76
CA LEU A 24 2.91 -4.22 3.13
C LEU A 24 2.01 -3.02 3.46
N GLY A 25 2.42 -1.81 3.09
CA GLY A 25 1.59 -0.61 3.22
C GLY A 25 0.28 -0.72 2.43
N CYS A 26 0.32 -1.27 1.21
CA CYS A 26 -0.90 -1.51 0.42
C CYS A 26 -1.83 -2.52 1.10
N VAL A 27 -1.29 -3.63 1.61
CA VAL A 27 -2.05 -4.65 2.34
C VAL A 27 -2.66 -4.06 3.62
N MET A 28 -1.93 -3.20 4.33
CA MET A 28 -2.45 -2.52 5.52
C MET A 28 -3.68 -1.68 5.19
N VAL A 29 -3.66 -0.88 4.12
CA VAL A 29 -4.86 -0.13 3.68
C VAL A 29 -6.00 -1.08 3.29
N GLU A 30 -5.70 -2.17 2.59
CA GLU A 30 -6.72 -3.12 2.17
C GLU A 30 -7.39 -3.83 3.35
N ILE A 31 -6.64 -4.18 4.39
CA ILE A 31 -7.20 -4.74 5.63
C ILE A 31 -8.13 -3.72 6.30
N LEU A 32 -7.73 -2.45 6.35
CA LEU A 32 -8.49 -1.39 7.01
C LEU A 32 -9.75 -0.96 6.24
N THR A 33 -9.73 -1.04 4.90
CA THR A 33 -10.77 -0.47 4.03
C THR A 33 -11.53 -1.51 3.20
N GLY A 34 -11.05 -2.76 3.17
CA GLY A 34 -11.56 -3.84 2.33
C GLY A 34 -11.21 -3.72 0.84
N LYS A 35 -10.41 -2.73 0.43
CA LYS A 35 -10.05 -2.49 -0.97
C LYS A 35 -8.58 -2.07 -1.12
N PRO A 36 -7.86 -2.51 -2.16
CA PRO A 36 -6.50 -2.06 -2.39
C PRO A 36 -6.46 -0.55 -2.69
N PRO A 37 -5.47 0.19 -2.15
CA PRO A 37 -5.44 1.66 -2.25
C PRO A 37 -5.28 2.18 -3.68
N PHE A 38 -4.68 1.36 -4.55
CA PHE A 38 -4.30 1.73 -5.90
C PHE A 38 -4.89 0.79 -6.96
N ALA A 39 -6.10 0.27 -6.75
CA ALA A 39 -6.78 -0.56 -7.76
C ALA A 39 -7.01 0.21 -9.07
N VAL A 40 -6.68 -0.43 -10.20
CA VAL A 40 -6.96 0.07 -11.56
C VAL A 40 -8.08 -0.78 -12.15
N ALA A 41 -9.15 -0.15 -12.62
CA ALA A 41 -10.40 -0.83 -13.00
C ALA A 41 -10.30 -1.68 -14.28
N VAL A 42 -9.37 -1.38 -15.18
CA VAL A 42 -9.24 -2.05 -16.48
C VAL A 42 -7.78 -2.43 -16.70
N LYS A 43 -7.55 -3.74 -16.89
CA LYS A 43 -6.24 -4.31 -17.22
C LYS A 43 -6.04 -4.34 -18.74
N ASP A 44 -5.06 -3.63 -19.25
CA ASP A 44 -4.59 -3.62 -20.64
C ASP A 44 -3.07 -3.39 -20.73
N GLU A 45 -2.56 -3.15 -21.94
CA GLU A 45 -1.12 -3.03 -22.22
C GLU A 45 -0.42 -1.86 -21.48
N ASP A 46 -1.18 -0.85 -21.01
CA ASP A 46 -0.65 0.36 -20.34
C ASP A 46 -0.79 0.31 -18.80
N ASP A 47 -1.01 -0.87 -18.23
CA ASP A 47 -1.33 -1.03 -16.81
C ASP A 47 -0.28 -0.46 -15.83
N GLU A 48 1.02 -0.50 -16.16
CA GLU A 48 2.08 0.04 -15.32
C GLU A 48 1.96 1.57 -15.15
N ALA A 49 1.68 2.27 -16.25
CA ALA A 49 1.52 3.72 -16.25
C ALA A 49 0.23 4.14 -15.55
N LYS A 50 -0.85 3.37 -15.71
CA LYS A 50 -2.12 3.59 -14.99
C LYS A 50 -1.97 3.36 -13.50
N GLN A 51 -1.22 2.32 -13.11
CA GLN A 51 -0.92 2.04 -11.70
C GLN A 51 -0.16 3.21 -11.08
N LEU A 52 0.88 3.70 -11.76
CA LEU A 52 1.66 4.85 -11.30
C LEU A 52 0.82 6.13 -11.22
N PHE A 53 -0.07 6.35 -12.20
CA PHE A 53 -1.03 7.44 -12.15
C PHE A 53 -1.94 7.34 -10.92
N LYS A 54 -2.45 6.14 -10.61
CA LYS A 54 -3.31 5.94 -9.46
C LYS A 54 -2.58 6.18 -8.14
N ILE A 55 -1.31 5.79 -8.05
CA ILE A 55 -0.45 6.10 -6.90
C ILE A 55 -0.36 7.62 -6.70
N PHE A 56 -0.06 8.38 -7.76
CA PHE A 56 0.07 9.85 -7.67
C PHE A 56 -1.25 10.58 -7.46
N ASP A 57 -2.35 10.02 -7.95
CA ASP A 57 -3.71 10.50 -7.69
C ASP A 57 -4.06 10.41 -6.19
N VAL A 58 -3.55 9.40 -5.47
CA VAL A 58 -3.81 9.22 -4.04
C VAL A 58 -2.76 9.92 -3.17
N LEU A 59 -1.47 9.72 -3.44
CA LEU A 59 -0.38 10.20 -2.58
C LEU A 59 0.13 11.60 -2.95
N GLY A 60 -0.26 12.10 -4.12
CA GLY A 60 0.30 13.29 -4.75
C GLY A 60 1.50 12.97 -5.65
N VAL A 61 1.74 13.81 -6.66
CA VAL A 61 2.90 13.66 -7.55
C VAL A 61 4.20 13.98 -6.79
N PRO A 62 5.22 13.10 -6.88
CA PRO A 62 6.52 13.34 -6.27
C PRO A 62 7.15 14.66 -6.75
N CYS A 63 7.74 15.41 -5.81
CA CYS A 63 8.56 16.57 -6.16
C CYS A 63 9.76 16.13 -7.04
N LYS A 64 10.45 17.08 -7.69
CA LYS A 64 11.57 16.76 -8.60
C LYS A 64 12.63 15.86 -7.96
N ARG A 65 12.96 16.10 -6.69
CA ARG A 65 13.92 15.30 -5.93
C ARG A 65 13.43 13.86 -5.70
N ALA A 66 12.19 13.69 -5.24
CA ALA A 66 11.63 12.35 -5.02
C ALA A 66 11.45 11.59 -6.34
N TRP A 67 11.13 12.28 -7.43
CA TRP A 67 11.07 11.71 -8.77
C TRP A 67 12.44 11.22 -9.24
N GLN A 68 13.51 11.98 -9.01
CA GLN A 68 14.88 11.55 -9.33
C GLN A 68 15.34 10.35 -8.50
N ALA A 69 14.91 10.24 -7.23
CA ALA A 69 15.24 9.12 -6.37
C ALA A 69 14.65 7.78 -6.86
N LEU A 70 13.53 7.81 -7.59
CA LEU A 70 12.95 6.65 -8.26
C LEU A 70 13.80 6.14 -9.43
N LYS A 71 14.82 6.90 -9.87
CA LYS A 71 15.72 6.57 -10.99
C LYS A 71 14.95 6.04 -12.23
N PRO A 72 13.98 6.80 -12.74
CA PRO A 72 13.12 6.34 -13.82
C PRO A 72 13.94 6.06 -15.08
N GLN A 73 13.77 4.87 -15.68
CA GLN A 73 14.36 4.54 -16.98
C GLN A 73 13.53 5.07 -18.16
N VAL A 74 12.31 5.54 -17.89
CA VAL A 74 11.37 6.04 -18.89
C VAL A 74 11.59 7.55 -19.13
N HIS A 75 11.62 7.96 -20.41
CA HIS A 75 11.79 9.36 -20.83
C HIS A 75 10.75 10.32 -20.18
N ASP A 76 11.22 11.52 -19.85
CA ASP A 76 10.56 12.60 -19.08
C ASP A 76 9.17 13.02 -19.65
N ASP A 77 8.90 12.79 -20.94
CA ASP A 77 7.73 13.31 -21.66
C ASP A 77 6.38 12.89 -21.05
N LYS A 78 6.23 11.61 -20.67
CA LYS A 78 4.99 11.13 -20.03
C LYS A 78 4.80 11.76 -18.64
N VAL A 79 5.89 11.98 -17.91
CA VAL A 79 5.89 12.55 -16.55
C VAL A 79 5.55 14.05 -16.58
N GLN A 80 6.07 14.78 -17.56
CA GLN A 80 5.72 16.18 -17.76
C GLN A 80 4.25 16.33 -18.15
N VAL A 81 3.73 15.42 -18.98
CA VAL A 81 2.29 15.34 -19.27
C VAL A 81 1.50 15.05 -17.99
N TRP A 82 1.96 14.15 -17.11
CA TRP A 82 1.31 13.85 -15.82
C TRP A 82 1.29 15.06 -14.90
N ARG A 83 2.43 15.73 -14.71
CA ARG A 83 2.55 16.98 -13.94
C ARG A 83 1.61 18.05 -14.48
N ALA A 84 1.59 18.24 -15.80
CA ALA A 84 0.72 19.20 -16.45
C ALA A 84 -0.77 18.87 -16.28
N ARG A 85 -1.15 17.58 -16.32
CA ARG A 85 -2.53 17.14 -16.09
C ARG A 85 -2.97 17.37 -14.64
N GLN A 86 -2.10 17.04 -13.68
CA GLN A 86 -2.38 17.26 -12.26
C GLN A 86 -2.51 18.76 -11.93
N LEU A 87 -1.67 19.62 -12.54
CA LEU A 87 -1.75 21.08 -12.38
C LEU A 87 -2.98 21.70 -13.04
N ARG A 88 -3.52 21.06 -14.10
CA ARG A 88 -4.75 21.49 -14.79
C ARG A 88 -6.01 21.12 -14.03
N ASP A 89 -5.94 20.11 -13.17
CA ASP A 89 -7.02 19.79 -12.23
C ASP A 89 -7.05 20.84 -11.11
N ARG A 90 -7.52 22.04 -11.47
CA ARG A 90 -7.63 23.24 -10.63
C ARG A 90 -8.65 23.11 -9.49
N HIS A 91 -9.22 21.91 -9.25
CA HIS A 91 -10.17 21.64 -8.17
C HIS A 91 -9.54 21.05 -6.89
N GLY A 92 -8.22 21.17 -6.71
CA GLY A 92 -7.58 21.02 -5.38
C GLY A 92 -6.88 19.69 -5.10
N SER A 93 -6.72 18.81 -6.10
CA SER A 93 -6.12 17.47 -5.99
C SER A 93 -4.57 17.45 -5.99
N SER A 94 -3.96 18.44 -5.30
CA SER A 94 -2.51 18.44 -5.00
C SER A 94 -2.24 18.02 -3.55
N ARG A 95 -3.26 17.50 -2.87
CA ARG A 95 -3.16 17.04 -1.48
C ARG A 95 -3.04 15.52 -1.49
N ASN A 96 -2.16 15.01 -0.64
CA ASN A 96 -2.12 13.58 -0.33
C ASN A 96 -3.48 13.20 0.30
N ARG A 97 -4.23 12.34 -0.39
CA ARG A 97 -5.58 11.87 -0.03
C ARG A 97 -5.57 10.56 0.75
N LEU A 98 -4.40 10.10 1.21
CA LEU A 98 -4.32 8.87 1.99
C LEU A 98 -5.18 8.93 3.26
N ARG A 99 -5.35 10.12 3.87
CA ARG A 99 -6.27 10.35 5.00
C ARG A 99 -7.76 10.28 4.63
N GLU A 100 -8.10 10.47 3.37
CA GLU A 100 -9.49 10.29 2.89
C GLU A 100 -9.80 8.79 2.73
N LEU A 101 -8.79 7.97 2.45
CA LEU A 101 -8.93 6.51 2.39
C LEU A 101 -8.94 5.87 3.78
N VAL A 102 -8.07 6.35 4.67
CA VAL A 102 -7.92 5.86 6.04
C VAL A 102 -8.07 7.04 6.98
N SER A 103 -9.28 7.21 7.51
CA SER A 103 -9.61 8.31 8.43
C SER A 103 -9.11 8.01 9.85
N GLU A 104 -9.09 9.03 10.70
CA GLU A 104 -8.63 8.93 12.10
C GLU A 104 -9.53 7.99 12.94
N GLU A 105 -10.78 7.76 12.52
CA GLU A 105 -11.67 6.78 13.16
C GLU A 105 -11.28 5.32 12.86
N ILE A 106 -10.58 5.07 11.74
CA ILE A 106 -10.17 3.73 11.29
C ILE A 106 -8.78 3.40 11.84
N LEU A 107 -7.88 4.39 11.84
CA LEU A 107 -6.48 4.21 12.22
C LEU A 107 -6.04 5.42 13.02
N SER A 108 -5.47 5.18 14.21
CA SER A 108 -4.92 6.25 15.04
C SER A 108 -3.82 7.02 14.31
N GLY A 109 -3.54 8.25 14.77
CA GLY A 109 -2.46 9.07 14.23
C GLY A 109 -1.11 8.34 14.16
N ASP A 110 -0.73 7.60 15.20
CA ASP A 110 0.52 6.83 15.21
C ASP A 110 0.53 5.70 14.17
N GLY A 111 -0.59 5.00 14.03
CA GLY A 111 -0.74 3.97 13.00
C GLY A 111 -0.72 4.57 11.60
N PHE A 112 -1.31 5.75 11.44
CA PHE A 112 -1.26 6.47 10.18
C PHE A 112 0.18 6.88 9.85
N ASP A 113 0.96 7.32 10.82
CA ASP A 113 2.35 7.71 10.58
C ASP A 113 3.21 6.52 10.13
N VAL A 114 2.98 5.32 10.68
CA VAL A 114 3.55 4.07 10.15
C VAL A 114 3.11 3.86 8.70
N LEU A 115 1.80 3.86 8.43
CA LEU A 115 1.24 3.63 7.10
C LEU A 115 1.83 4.61 6.05
N LYS A 116 1.89 5.90 6.40
CA LYS A 116 2.48 6.95 5.58
C LYS A 116 3.97 6.69 5.31
N GLY A 117 4.71 6.20 6.31
CA GLY A 117 6.10 5.80 6.17
C GLY A 117 6.29 4.62 5.21
N LEU A 118 5.43 3.60 5.29
CA LEU A 118 5.43 2.44 4.39
C LEU A 118 5.12 2.83 2.94
N LEU A 119 4.16 3.74 2.74
CA LEU A 119 3.73 4.24 1.43
C LEU A 119 4.50 5.49 0.97
N THR A 120 5.75 5.66 1.40
CA THR A 120 6.61 6.74 0.90
C THR A 120 7.19 6.38 -0.47
N CYS A 121 6.94 7.22 -1.48
CA CYS A 121 7.39 6.94 -2.86
C CYS A 121 8.92 6.87 -2.99
N ASP A 122 9.66 7.76 -2.33
CA ASP A 122 11.13 7.76 -2.33
C ASP A 122 11.66 6.57 -1.52
N PRO A 123 12.25 5.53 -2.14
CA PRO A 123 12.62 4.31 -1.43
C PRO A 123 13.65 4.58 -0.32
N GLU A 124 14.58 5.50 -0.53
CA GLU A 124 15.62 5.84 0.46
C GLU A 124 15.05 6.52 1.72
N LYS A 125 13.84 7.07 1.63
CA LYS A 125 13.13 7.67 2.77
C LYS A 125 11.97 6.80 3.27
N ARG A 126 11.71 5.67 2.61
CA ARG A 126 10.64 4.75 3.00
C ARG A 126 11.01 4.10 4.33
N LEU A 127 10.02 4.00 5.20
CA LEU A 127 10.19 3.38 6.51
C LEU A 127 10.53 1.89 6.33
N THR A 128 11.62 1.40 6.91
CA THR A 128 11.91 -0.04 6.87
C THR A 128 10.98 -0.82 7.80
N ALA A 129 10.76 -2.11 7.55
CA ALA A 129 9.96 -2.94 8.45
C ALA A 129 10.50 -2.92 9.90
N ALA A 130 11.82 -2.98 10.06
CA ALA A 130 12.46 -2.89 11.37
C ALA A 130 12.22 -1.53 12.06
N ALA A 131 12.30 -0.43 11.32
CA ALA A 131 12.03 0.91 11.86
C ALA A 131 10.53 1.09 12.20
N ALA A 132 9.63 0.53 11.38
CA ALA A 132 8.20 0.57 11.63
C ALA A 132 7.83 -0.07 12.98
N LEU A 133 8.44 -1.21 13.33
CA LEU A 133 8.23 -1.86 14.63
C LEU A 133 8.71 -1.06 15.84
N GLN A 134 9.49 0.00 15.62
CA GLN A 134 9.95 0.92 16.67
C GLN A 134 9.08 2.18 16.77
N CYS A 135 8.06 2.34 15.92
CA CYS A 135 7.15 3.47 15.99
C CYS A 135 6.16 3.32 17.17
N PRO A 136 5.65 4.45 17.72
CA PRO A 136 4.70 4.45 18.83
C PRO A 136 3.52 3.50 18.65
N TRP A 137 3.02 3.33 17.42
CA TRP A 137 1.93 2.41 17.13
C TRP A 137 2.17 0.95 17.55
N PHE A 138 3.44 0.51 17.59
CA PHE A 138 3.83 -0.83 18.04
C PHE A 138 4.52 -0.85 19.40
N THR A 139 4.97 0.30 19.91
CA THR A 139 5.75 0.39 21.16
C THR A 139 4.98 1.01 22.32
N ASP A 140 3.89 1.75 22.06
CA ASP A 140 2.96 2.14 23.12
C ASP A 140 2.23 0.90 23.59
N ASN A 141 2.65 0.42 24.76
CA ASN A 141 1.96 -0.62 25.50
C ASN A 141 0.62 -0.06 25.98
N VAL A 142 -0.39 -0.09 25.10
CA VAL A 142 -1.78 0.05 25.51
C VAL A 142 -2.17 -1.25 26.22
N ASP A 143 -1.79 -1.29 27.50
CA ASP A 143 -2.15 -2.21 28.57
C ASP A 143 -2.34 -3.69 28.19
N ASP A 144 -1.54 -4.52 28.84
CA ASP A 144 -1.61 -5.98 28.94
C ASP A 144 -2.97 -6.53 29.45
N ALA A 145 -4.03 -5.73 29.50
CA ALA A 145 -5.38 -6.15 29.87
C ALA A 145 -6.18 -6.80 28.71
N VAL A 146 -5.79 -6.58 27.45
CA VAL A 146 -6.44 -7.20 26.25
C VAL A 146 -5.51 -8.21 25.56
N ALA A 147 -4.56 -8.80 26.30
CA ALA A 147 -3.66 -9.83 25.79
C ALA A 147 -4.35 -11.19 25.53
N SER A 148 -5.58 -11.39 26.01
CA SER A 148 -6.31 -12.66 25.84
C SER A 148 -6.95 -12.84 24.45
N GLU A 149 -7.20 -11.77 23.69
CA GLU A 149 -7.85 -11.87 22.37
C GLU A 149 -6.89 -11.59 21.20
N ARG A 150 -5.84 -10.80 21.42
CA ARG A 150 -4.82 -10.48 20.40
C ARG A 150 -3.96 -11.68 20.01
N THR A 151 -3.74 -12.60 20.94
CA THR A 151 -3.05 -13.88 20.68
C THR A 151 -3.82 -14.71 19.65
N THR A 152 -5.15 -14.63 19.62
CA THR A 152 -5.98 -15.40 18.70
C THR A 152 -5.83 -14.93 17.26
N ALA A 153 -5.80 -13.62 17.00
CA ALA A 153 -5.70 -13.10 15.63
C ALA A 153 -4.31 -13.34 15.01
N VAL A 154 -3.23 -13.08 15.75
CA VAL A 154 -1.85 -13.33 15.26
C VAL A 154 -1.59 -14.83 15.12
N THR A 155 -2.09 -15.66 16.04
CA THR A 155 -2.03 -17.13 15.90
C THR A 155 -2.88 -17.62 14.74
N MET A 156 -4.04 -17.01 14.45
CA MET A 156 -4.87 -17.35 13.29
C MET A 156 -4.16 -17.03 11.97
N ILE A 157 -3.49 -15.87 11.86
CA ILE A 157 -2.71 -15.49 10.67
C ILE A 157 -1.49 -16.43 10.52
N ALA A 158 -0.75 -16.70 11.59
CA ALA A 158 0.36 -17.64 11.57
C ALA A 158 -0.11 -19.08 11.25
N ALA A 159 -1.27 -19.50 11.76
CA ALA A 159 -1.86 -20.82 11.47
C ALA A 159 -2.42 -20.92 10.05
N VAL A 160 -2.86 -19.82 9.44
CA VAL A 160 -3.26 -19.79 8.02
C VAL A 160 -2.03 -19.90 7.12
N ALA A 161 -0.91 -19.26 7.49
CA ALA A 161 0.35 -19.30 6.75
C ALA A 161 1.07 -20.66 6.87
N SER A 162 0.81 -21.42 7.94
CA SER A 162 1.48 -22.70 8.22
C SER A 162 0.77 -23.93 7.65
N LYS A 163 -0.39 -23.79 7.01
CA LYS A 163 -1.13 -24.93 6.45
C LYS A 163 -0.79 -25.15 4.97
N PRO A 164 -0.48 -26.39 4.55
CA PRO A 164 -0.28 -26.71 3.14
C PRO A 164 -1.59 -26.47 2.38
N TRP A 165 -1.46 -25.80 1.23
CA TRP A 165 -2.52 -25.32 0.34
C TRP A 165 -3.54 -26.37 -0.16
N SER A 166 -3.35 -27.64 0.17
CA SER A 166 -4.14 -28.77 -0.33
C SER A 166 -5.51 -28.98 0.33
N LEU A 167 -5.91 -28.18 1.33
CA LEU A 167 -7.21 -28.31 2.02
C LEU A 167 -8.18 -27.13 1.82
N ALA A 168 -7.75 -26.04 1.17
CA ALA A 168 -8.56 -24.83 0.95
C ALA A 168 -9.75 -25.01 0.00
N THR A 169 -9.82 -26.11 -0.76
CA THR A 169 -10.91 -26.39 -1.71
C THR A 169 -12.23 -26.82 -1.03
N SER A 170 -12.19 -27.21 0.25
CA SER A 170 -13.37 -27.67 0.98
C SER A 170 -14.18 -26.54 1.66
N PHE A 171 -13.52 -25.45 2.04
CA PHE A 171 -14.16 -24.34 2.77
C PHE A 171 -14.91 -23.38 1.84
N VAL A 172 -14.37 -23.11 0.64
CA VAL A 172 -15.05 -22.29 -0.38
C VAL A 172 -16.35 -22.94 -0.87
N ARG A 173 -16.42 -24.28 -0.83
CA ARG A 173 -17.60 -25.04 -1.28
C ARG A 173 -18.77 -25.04 -0.28
N ARG A 174 -18.57 -24.61 0.97
CA ARG A 174 -19.65 -24.44 1.96
C ARG A 174 -20.11 -22.98 2.14
N ALA A 175 -19.32 -22.01 1.68
CA ALA A 175 -19.68 -20.58 1.73
C ALA A 175 -20.50 -20.10 0.52
N LEU A 176 -20.40 -20.79 -0.62
CA LEU A 176 -21.30 -20.60 -1.76
C LEU A 176 -22.44 -21.62 -1.66
N GLY A 177 -23.54 -21.22 -1.02
CA GLY A 177 -24.80 -21.94 -1.03
C GLY A 177 -25.40 -21.99 -2.43
N LEU A 178 -24.87 -22.84 -3.30
CA LEU A 178 -25.57 -23.33 -4.48
C LEU A 178 -26.51 -24.45 -4.01
N LEU A 179 -27.72 -24.07 -3.61
CA LEU A 179 -28.86 -24.95 -3.54
C LEU A 179 -29.36 -25.20 -4.97
N GLN A 180 -29.39 -26.49 -5.31
CA GLN A 180 -30.24 -27.23 -6.27
C GLN A 180 -30.36 -26.71 -7.71
#